data_AF-A0A0E3RBN2-F1
#
_entry.id   AF-A0A0E3RBN2-F1
#
_cell.length_a   1.000
_cell.length_b   1.000
_cell.length_c   1.000
_cell.angle_alpha   90.00
_cell.angle_beta   90.00
_cell.angle_gamma   90.00
#
_symmetry.space_group_name_H-M   'P 1'
#
loop_
_entity.id
_entity.type
_entity.pdbx_description
1 polymer ?
#
loop_
_entity_poly.entity_id
_entity_poly.type
_entity_poly.pdbx_seq_one_letter_code
_entity_poly.pdbx_strand_id
1 'polypeptide(L)'
;MEENSKLKFVYEEAYSYLQNKVGNEILRKNIDYYIEYKPESLNDIFEQMLESLKNRQGFSNFIAPVSEMKDILFNFDPQEVLKVYGDNYKELFQCFKEKFGNIYHMDINNKKNSWVIYSKGVLDCAKFLANFDSEKDFDTFVKSFSQYEFTIVALPMLLEAEIFGYGFPLACDFLKEIGYVEYGKPDVHLKDIFYELGLVDEKNDYKVFKAIVKIGKVVNEKPVIIDKVFWLIGSGNFHVNNIKIGSQKTEFIAHVKNKLEISAV
;
A
#
# COMPACT_ATOMS: atom_id res chain seq x y z
N MET A 1 7.77 27.21 15.44
CA MET A 1 6.58 27.01 14.57
C MET A 1 5.63 26.02 15.24
N GLU A 2 4.33 26.32 15.29
CA GLU A 2 3.31 25.39 15.79
C GLU A 2 3.27 24.09 14.96
N GLU A 3 2.85 22.97 15.57
CA GLU A 3 2.91 21.65 14.95
C GLU A 3 2.15 21.59 13.61
N ASN A 4 0.90 22.07 13.57
CA ASN A 4 0.10 22.07 12.36
C ASN A 4 0.70 22.96 11.26
N SER A 5 1.27 24.10 11.63
CA SER A 5 1.98 24.99 10.69
C SER A 5 3.20 24.30 10.09
N LYS A 6 3.93 23.49 10.88
CA LYS A 6 5.05 22.69 10.38
C LYS A 6 4.59 21.63 9.38
N LEU A 7 3.53 20.90 9.71
CA LEU A 7 2.98 19.86 8.83
C LEU A 7 2.54 20.45 7.48
N LYS A 8 1.83 21.57 7.52
CA LYS A 8 1.41 22.30 6.31
C LYS A 8 2.60 22.74 5.48
N PHE A 9 3.56 23.43 6.12
CA PHE A 9 4.76 23.92 5.46
C PHE A 9 5.54 22.81 4.74
N VAL A 10 5.80 21.69 5.41
CA VAL A 10 6.57 20.59 4.82
C VAL A 10 5.87 19.98 3.62
N TYR A 11 4.54 19.84 3.66
CA TYR A 11 3.77 19.35 2.52
C TYR A 11 3.79 20.33 1.33
N GLU A 12 3.58 21.63 1.58
CA GLU A 12 3.61 22.66 0.53
C GLU A 12 4.99 22.75 -0.13
N GLU A 13 6.07 22.63 0.65
CA GLU A 13 7.43 22.55 0.13
C GLU A 13 7.66 21.25 -0.67
N ALA A 14 7.13 20.11 -0.22
CA ALA A 14 7.22 18.84 -0.94
C ALA A 14 6.58 18.94 -2.33
N TYR A 15 5.35 19.47 -2.39
CA TYR A 15 4.63 19.66 -3.64
C TYR A 15 5.36 20.64 -4.57
N SER A 16 5.74 21.80 -4.05
CA SER A 16 6.45 22.84 -4.81
C SER A 16 7.81 22.35 -5.34
N TYR A 17 8.52 21.57 -4.52
CA TYR A 17 9.81 20.98 -4.89
C TYR A 17 9.66 20.04 -6.11
N LEU A 18 8.68 19.15 -6.09
CA LEU A 18 8.40 18.27 -7.23
C LEU A 18 7.92 19.07 -8.46
N GLN A 19 7.03 20.04 -8.26
CA GLN A 19 6.54 20.88 -9.34
C GLN A 19 7.68 21.60 -10.07
N ASN A 20 8.68 22.09 -9.34
CA ASN A 20 9.85 22.73 -9.94
C ASN A 20 10.77 21.74 -10.68
N LYS A 21 10.83 20.48 -10.25
CA LYS A 21 11.68 19.45 -10.85
C LYS A 21 11.11 18.86 -12.14
N VAL A 22 9.80 18.64 -12.19
CA VAL A 22 9.16 17.93 -13.33
C VAL A 22 8.04 18.71 -14.03
N GLY A 23 7.64 19.86 -13.49
CA GLY A 23 6.49 20.61 -13.99
C GLY A 23 5.14 20.11 -13.45
N ASN A 24 4.15 21.00 -13.42
CA ASN A 24 2.84 20.71 -12.80
C ASN A 24 2.05 19.63 -13.56
N GLU A 25 2.14 19.58 -14.89
CA GLU A 25 1.40 18.60 -15.70
C GLU A 25 1.82 17.15 -15.39
N ILE A 26 3.13 16.88 -15.36
CA ILE A 26 3.68 15.56 -15.04
C ILE A 26 3.34 15.19 -13.59
N LEU A 27 3.45 16.14 -12.66
CA LEU A 27 3.14 15.91 -11.26
C LEU A 27 1.65 15.53 -11.07
N ARG A 28 0.73 16.33 -11.61
CA ARG A 28 -0.71 16.10 -11.50
C ARG A 28 -1.13 14.76 -12.06
N LYS A 29 -0.63 14.39 -13.25
CA LYS A 29 -0.92 13.09 -13.86
C LYS A 29 -0.53 11.88 -12.99
N ASN A 30 0.52 12.00 -12.17
CA ASN A 30 0.91 10.93 -11.24
C ASN A 30 0.12 10.95 -9.92
N ILE A 31 -0.44 12.10 -9.53
CA ILE A 31 -1.27 12.26 -8.33
C ILE A 31 -2.69 11.76 -8.60
N ASP A 32 -3.27 12.14 -9.73
CA ASP A 32 -4.68 11.90 -10.06
C ASP A 32 -4.98 10.43 -10.42
N TYR A 33 -3.94 9.61 -10.61
CA TYR A 33 -4.03 8.17 -10.92
C TYR A 33 -4.93 7.37 -9.95
N TYR A 34 -4.95 7.72 -8.67
CA TYR A 34 -5.68 6.96 -7.63
C TYR A 34 -7.18 7.25 -7.57
N ILE A 35 -7.72 8.12 -8.43
CA ILE A 35 -9.10 8.60 -8.32
C ILE A 35 -10.11 7.70 -9.04
N GLU A 36 -9.66 6.77 -9.91
CA GLU A 36 -10.55 6.16 -10.91
C GLU A 36 -10.90 4.69 -10.70
N TYR A 37 -10.19 3.92 -9.87
CA TYR A 37 -10.48 2.50 -9.70
C TYR A 37 -11.38 2.20 -8.50
N LYS A 38 -12.43 1.39 -8.74
CA LYS A 38 -13.24 0.76 -7.71
C LYS A 38 -13.57 -0.68 -8.13
N PRO A 39 -13.42 -1.66 -7.24
CA PRO A 39 -13.82 -3.04 -7.54
C PRO A 39 -15.33 -3.14 -7.71
N GLU A 40 -15.77 -4.01 -8.63
CA GLU A 40 -17.19 -4.24 -8.92
C GLU A 40 -17.73 -5.52 -8.25
N SER A 41 -16.83 -6.36 -7.72
CA SER A 41 -17.14 -7.64 -7.10
C SER A 41 -16.15 -8.04 -6.01
N LEU A 42 -16.51 -9.04 -5.19
CA LEU A 42 -15.58 -9.66 -4.25
C LEU A 42 -14.39 -10.34 -4.96
N ASN A 43 -14.57 -10.75 -6.23
CA ASN A 43 -13.50 -11.35 -7.00
C ASN A 43 -12.42 -10.32 -7.37
N ASP A 44 -12.84 -9.11 -7.73
CA ASP A 44 -11.92 -8.00 -8.01
C ASP A 44 -11.14 -7.60 -6.74
N ILE A 45 -11.83 -7.55 -5.59
CA ILE A 45 -11.19 -7.30 -4.30
C ILE A 45 -10.19 -8.42 -3.98
N PHE A 46 -10.57 -9.68 -4.17
CA PHE A 46 -9.70 -10.82 -3.92
C PHE A 46 -8.46 -10.77 -4.82
N GLU A 47 -8.62 -10.58 -6.13
CA GLU A 47 -7.50 -10.43 -7.07
C GLU A 47 -6.54 -9.32 -6.62
N GLN A 48 -7.07 -8.16 -6.24
CA GLN A 48 -6.23 -7.05 -5.78
C GLN A 48 -5.53 -7.34 -4.43
N MET A 49 -6.18 -8.08 -3.52
CA MET A 49 -5.51 -8.55 -2.28
C MET A 49 -4.32 -9.44 -2.62
N LEU A 50 -4.43 -10.28 -3.64
CA LEU A 50 -3.35 -11.17 -4.07
C LEU A 50 -2.21 -10.42 -4.77
N GLU A 51 -2.52 -9.39 -5.59
CA GLU A 51 -1.48 -8.53 -6.16
C GLU A 51 -0.72 -7.77 -5.07
N SER A 52 -1.42 -7.26 -4.06
CA SER A 52 -0.77 -6.65 -2.88
C SER A 52 0.07 -7.66 -2.09
N LEU A 53 -0.37 -8.92 -1.95
CA LEU A 53 0.43 -9.98 -1.31
C LEU A 53 1.73 -10.26 -2.09
N LYS A 54 1.65 -10.30 -3.42
CA LYS A 54 2.80 -10.47 -4.31
C LYS A 54 3.76 -9.29 -4.26
N ASN A 55 3.29 -8.09 -3.92
CA ASN A 55 4.13 -6.90 -3.74
C ASN A 55 4.91 -6.88 -2.41
N ARG A 56 4.79 -7.92 -1.58
CA ARG A 56 5.69 -8.13 -0.45
C ARG A 56 7.15 -8.09 -0.91
N GLN A 57 8.03 -7.52 -0.09
CA GLN A 57 9.43 -7.30 -0.43
C GLN A 57 10.09 -8.55 -1.05
N GLY A 58 10.53 -8.42 -2.29
CA GLY A 58 11.19 -9.47 -3.08
C GLY A 58 10.25 -10.48 -3.75
N PHE A 59 8.97 -10.55 -3.40
CA PHE A 59 8.03 -11.55 -3.94
C PHE A 59 7.75 -11.36 -5.43
N SER A 60 7.76 -10.12 -5.92
CA SER A 60 7.57 -9.81 -7.36
C SER A 60 8.53 -10.55 -8.29
N ASN A 61 9.69 -10.99 -7.79
CA ASN A 61 10.69 -11.74 -8.56
C ASN A 61 10.48 -13.27 -8.50
N PHE A 62 9.65 -13.74 -7.56
CA PHE A 62 9.53 -15.16 -7.23
C PHE A 62 8.12 -15.71 -7.39
N ILE A 63 7.10 -14.85 -7.42
CA ILE A 63 5.70 -15.23 -7.60
C ILE A 63 5.28 -14.86 -9.03
N ALA A 64 4.55 -15.77 -9.68
CA ALA A 64 4.01 -15.55 -11.02
C ALA A 64 3.02 -14.36 -11.06
N PRO A 65 2.71 -13.78 -12.23
CA PRO A 65 1.63 -12.80 -12.36
C PRO A 65 0.31 -13.37 -11.81
N VAL A 66 -0.44 -12.57 -11.03
CA VAL A 66 -1.66 -13.06 -10.35
C VAL A 66 -2.72 -13.46 -11.37
N SER A 67 -2.82 -12.72 -12.48
CA SER A 67 -3.72 -13.04 -13.59
C SER A 67 -3.53 -14.44 -14.16
N GLU A 68 -2.34 -15.04 -14.08
CA GLU A 68 -2.07 -16.41 -14.52
C GLU A 68 -2.60 -17.48 -13.53
N MET A 69 -3.02 -17.08 -12.34
CA MET A 69 -3.54 -17.96 -11.28
C MET A 69 -5.06 -18.17 -11.37
N LYS A 70 -5.71 -17.46 -12.29
CA LYS A 70 -7.16 -17.41 -12.47
C LYS A 70 -7.84 -18.79 -12.46
N ASP A 71 -7.28 -19.78 -13.15
CA ASP A 71 -7.86 -21.12 -13.24
C ASP A 71 -7.75 -21.90 -11.92
N ILE A 72 -6.62 -21.74 -11.21
CA ILE A 72 -6.37 -22.38 -9.91
C ILE A 72 -7.27 -21.76 -8.84
N LEU A 73 -7.59 -20.47 -9.00
CA LEU A 73 -8.34 -19.69 -8.03
C LEU A 73 -9.78 -19.40 -8.48
N PHE A 74 -10.33 -20.22 -9.39
CA PHE A 74 -11.73 -20.19 -9.79
C PHE A 74 -12.23 -18.80 -10.22
N ASN A 75 -11.51 -18.12 -11.12
CA ASN A 75 -11.82 -16.74 -11.52
C ASN A 75 -11.81 -15.78 -10.32
N PHE A 76 -10.92 -16.02 -9.36
CA PHE A 76 -10.78 -15.28 -8.11
C PHE A 76 -12.05 -15.29 -7.26
N ASP A 77 -12.80 -16.39 -7.24
CA ASP A 77 -13.94 -16.55 -6.33
C ASP A 77 -13.43 -17.01 -4.94
N PRO A 78 -13.47 -16.15 -3.90
CA PRO A 78 -12.97 -16.52 -2.58
C PRO A 78 -13.77 -17.67 -1.95
N GLN A 79 -15.08 -17.77 -2.21
CA GLN A 79 -15.92 -18.83 -1.65
C GLN A 79 -15.60 -20.18 -2.29
N GLU A 80 -15.43 -20.23 -3.62
CA GLU A 80 -15.06 -21.46 -4.31
C GLU A 80 -13.63 -21.89 -3.93
N VAL A 81 -12.69 -20.95 -3.77
CA VAL A 81 -11.34 -21.24 -3.24
C VAL A 81 -11.42 -21.94 -1.88
N LEU A 82 -12.23 -21.43 -0.95
CA LEU A 82 -12.39 -22.06 0.37
C LEU A 82 -13.13 -23.40 0.31
N LYS A 83 -14.11 -23.52 -0.58
CA LYS A 83 -14.83 -24.78 -0.78
C LYS A 83 -13.91 -25.89 -1.27
N VAL A 84 -12.95 -25.58 -2.13
CA VAL A 84 -12.00 -26.57 -2.66
C VAL A 84 -10.82 -26.80 -1.73
N TYR A 85 -10.18 -25.74 -1.23
CA TYR A 85 -8.92 -25.85 -0.49
C TYR A 85 -9.07 -25.77 1.03
N GLY A 86 -10.13 -25.14 1.55
CA GLY A 86 -10.30 -24.87 2.98
C GLY A 86 -9.07 -24.21 3.60
N ASP A 87 -8.51 -24.83 4.64
CA ASP A 87 -7.26 -24.43 5.30
C ASP A 87 -5.98 -25.07 4.70
N ASN A 88 -6.12 -25.89 3.67
CA ASN A 88 -5.04 -26.74 3.17
C ASN A 88 -4.10 -26.00 2.21
N TYR A 89 -3.29 -25.08 2.74
CA TYR A 89 -2.33 -24.33 1.93
C TYR A 89 -1.33 -25.22 1.17
N LYS A 90 -1.11 -26.46 1.61
CA LYS A 90 -0.20 -27.41 0.95
C LYS A 90 -0.76 -27.92 -0.36
N GLU A 91 -2.08 -28.12 -0.43
CA GLU A 91 -2.78 -28.52 -1.65
C GLU A 91 -2.79 -27.38 -2.66
N LEU A 92 -3.15 -26.17 -2.23
CA LEU A 92 -3.04 -24.98 -3.07
C LEU A 92 -1.60 -24.76 -3.57
N PHE A 93 -0.60 -24.90 -2.69
CA PHE A 93 0.81 -24.82 -3.06
C PHE A 93 1.17 -25.86 -4.13
N GLN A 94 0.63 -27.08 -4.03
CA GLN A 94 0.90 -28.15 -4.99
C GLN A 94 0.29 -27.82 -6.36
N CYS A 95 -0.93 -27.29 -6.41
CA CYS A 95 -1.53 -26.79 -7.66
C CYS A 95 -0.68 -25.68 -8.29
N PHE A 96 -0.20 -24.73 -7.49
CA PHE A 96 0.75 -23.72 -7.99
C PHE A 96 2.06 -24.35 -8.49
N LYS A 97 2.59 -25.35 -7.78
CA LYS A 97 3.84 -26.01 -8.15
C LYS A 97 3.72 -26.79 -9.45
N GLU A 98 2.58 -27.40 -9.71
CA GLU A 98 2.31 -28.09 -10.97
C GLU A 98 2.32 -27.12 -12.16
N LYS A 99 1.78 -25.91 -11.99
CA LYS A 99 1.74 -24.89 -13.04
C LYS A 99 3.07 -24.12 -13.18
N PHE A 100 3.70 -23.75 -12.07
CA PHE A 100 4.77 -22.75 -12.02
C PHE A 100 6.14 -23.30 -11.58
N GLY A 101 6.21 -24.55 -11.10
CA GLY A 101 7.41 -25.12 -10.49
C GLY A 101 8.60 -25.36 -11.43
N ASN A 102 8.38 -25.32 -12.75
CA ASN A 102 9.45 -25.36 -13.75
C ASN A 102 10.12 -23.98 -13.96
N ILE A 103 9.46 -22.90 -13.55
CA ILE A 103 9.92 -21.52 -13.74
C ILE A 103 10.47 -20.96 -12.42
N TYR A 104 9.78 -21.25 -11.31
CA TYR A 104 10.09 -20.69 -10.01
C TYR A 104 10.59 -21.75 -9.03
N HIS A 105 11.49 -21.34 -8.15
CA HIS A 105 11.98 -22.21 -7.08
C HIS A 105 10.91 -22.39 -5.98
N MET A 106 10.30 -23.58 -5.94
CA MET A 106 9.19 -23.91 -5.05
C MET A 106 9.52 -25.09 -4.12
N ASP A 107 9.83 -24.76 -2.87
CA ASP A 107 10.11 -25.73 -1.81
C ASP A 107 9.09 -25.62 -0.66
N ILE A 108 8.23 -26.62 -0.54
CA ILE A 108 7.16 -26.69 0.47
C ILE A 108 7.69 -26.87 1.89
N ASN A 109 8.89 -27.45 2.04
CA ASN A 109 9.47 -27.75 3.35
C ASN A 109 10.14 -26.51 3.95
N ASN A 110 10.54 -25.56 3.11
CA ASN A 110 11.04 -24.27 3.55
C ASN A 110 9.88 -23.31 3.85
N LYS A 111 9.56 -23.14 5.14
CA LYS A 111 8.50 -22.22 5.61
C LYS A 111 8.72 -20.75 5.21
N LYS A 112 9.95 -20.37 4.83
CA LYS A 112 10.29 -19.01 4.36
C LYS A 112 10.24 -18.87 2.84
N ASN A 113 10.00 -19.95 2.09
CA ASN A 113 9.83 -19.89 0.65
C ASN A 113 8.63 -18.98 0.30
N SER A 114 8.81 -18.09 -0.68
CA SER A 114 7.79 -17.11 -1.05
C SER A 114 6.46 -17.76 -1.42
N TRP A 115 6.46 -18.89 -2.12
CA TRP A 115 5.24 -19.61 -2.49
C TRP A 115 4.53 -20.27 -1.31
N VAL A 116 5.27 -20.70 -0.28
CA VAL A 116 4.64 -21.22 0.96
C VAL A 116 3.92 -20.10 1.70
N ILE A 117 4.57 -18.95 1.83
CA ILE A 117 3.98 -17.76 2.45
C ILE A 117 2.78 -17.28 1.63
N TYR A 118 2.95 -17.18 0.32
CA TYR A 118 1.93 -16.71 -0.61
C TYR A 118 0.70 -17.63 -0.59
N SER A 119 0.88 -18.95 -0.62
CA SER A 119 -0.25 -19.90 -0.57
C SER A 119 -1.05 -19.80 0.72
N LYS A 120 -0.39 -19.53 1.87
CA LYS A 120 -1.10 -19.26 3.12
C LYS A 120 -1.89 -17.97 3.07
N GLY A 121 -1.25 -16.89 2.62
CA GLY A 121 -1.90 -15.59 2.49
C GLY A 121 -3.08 -15.62 1.53
N VAL A 122 -3.01 -16.37 0.42
CA VAL A 122 -4.14 -16.55 -0.51
C VAL A 122 -5.36 -17.12 0.22
N LEU A 123 -5.18 -18.18 1.02
CA LEU A 123 -6.30 -18.78 1.76
C LEU A 123 -6.82 -17.84 2.86
N ASP A 124 -5.94 -17.11 3.56
CA ASP A 124 -6.38 -16.17 4.58
C ASP A 124 -7.11 -14.96 3.97
N CYS A 125 -6.68 -14.46 2.81
CA CYS A 125 -7.42 -13.46 2.03
C CYS A 125 -8.82 -13.98 1.66
N ALA A 126 -8.92 -15.24 1.20
CA ALA A 126 -10.20 -15.85 0.84
C ALA A 126 -11.11 -15.98 2.07
N LYS A 127 -10.60 -16.46 3.22
CA LYS A 127 -11.34 -16.53 4.50
C LYS A 127 -11.83 -15.18 4.95
N PHE A 128 -10.96 -14.16 4.87
CA PHE A 128 -11.31 -12.81 5.26
C PHE A 128 -12.47 -12.30 4.40
N LEU A 129 -12.39 -12.44 3.07
CA LEU A 129 -13.45 -12.00 2.18
C LEU A 129 -14.73 -12.84 2.27
N ALA A 130 -14.64 -14.09 2.73
CA ALA A 130 -15.81 -14.93 2.91
C ALA A 130 -16.77 -14.47 4.00
N ASN A 131 -16.38 -13.47 4.81
CA ASN A 131 -17.25 -12.82 5.79
C ASN A 131 -18.21 -11.78 5.16
N PHE A 132 -18.08 -11.49 3.87
CA PHE A 132 -18.90 -10.50 3.18
C PHE A 132 -19.79 -11.16 2.13
N ASP A 133 -21.04 -10.71 2.06
CA ASP A 133 -21.99 -11.21 1.06
C ASP A 133 -21.79 -10.55 -0.33
N SER A 134 -21.20 -9.36 -0.36
CA SER A 134 -21.01 -8.56 -1.58
C SER A 134 -19.91 -7.51 -1.44
N GLU A 135 -19.50 -6.91 -2.55
CA GLU A 135 -18.59 -5.76 -2.60
C GLU A 135 -19.12 -4.55 -1.83
N LYS A 136 -20.45 -4.39 -1.74
CA LYS A 136 -21.10 -3.31 -0.98
C LYS A 136 -21.04 -3.52 0.52
N ASP A 137 -21.11 -4.77 0.96
CA ASP A 137 -20.95 -5.12 2.37
C ASP A 137 -19.51 -4.86 2.81
N PHE A 138 -18.55 -5.28 1.99
CA PHE A 138 -17.14 -4.94 2.18
C PHE A 138 -16.90 -3.41 2.20
N ASP A 139 -17.49 -2.64 1.28
CA ASP A 139 -17.38 -1.18 1.27
C ASP A 139 -17.98 -0.53 2.53
N THR A 140 -19.11 -1.04 3.02
CA THR A 140 -19.72 -0.59 4.28
C THR A 140 -18.79 -0.85 5.46
N PHE A 141 -18.20 -2.04 5.50
CA PHE A 141 -17.21 -2.42 6.50
C PHE A 141 -15.99 -1.49 6.49
N VAL A 142 -15.36 -1.26 5.33
CA VAL A 142 -14.20 -0.36 5.21
C VAL A 142 -14.55 1.06 5.66
N LYS A 143 -15.69 1.59 5.19
CA LYS A 143 -16.15 2.94 5.54
C LYS A 143 -16.35 3.13 7.03
N SER A 144 -16.78 2.11 7.75
CA SER A 144 -16.96 2.17 9.21
C SER A 144 -15.67 2.52 9.97
N PHE A 145 -14.49 2.18 9.44
CA PHE A 145 -13.19 2.55 10.02
C PHE A 145 -12.74 3.96 9.63
N SER A 146 -13.01 4.37 8.39
CA SER A 146 -12.48 5.60 7.81
C SER A 146 -13.12 6.90 8.33
N GLN A 147 -14.27 6.80 9.02
CA GLN A 147 -15.02 7.95 9.52
C GLN A 147 -14.28 8.78 10.57
N TYR A 148 -13.40 8.16 11.36
CA TYR A 148 -12.69 8.83 12.44
C TYR A 148 -11.19 8.60 12.38
N GLU A 149 -10.44 9.66 12.70
CA GLU A 149 -8.97 9.66 12.69
C GLU A 149 -8.36 8.60 13.64
N PHE A 150 -9.10 8.18 14.66
CA PHE A 150 -8.67 7.20 15.66
C PHE A 150 -8.92 5.76 15.21
N THR A 151 -9.94 5.51 14.40
CA THR A 151 -10.35 4.16 13.98
C THR A 151 -9.72 3.74 12.66
N ILE A 152 -9.36 4.70 11.80
CA ILE A 152 -8.85 4.41 10.46
C ILE A 152 -7.60 3.51 10.46
N VAL A 153 -6.75 3.63 11.48
CA VAL A 153 -5.55 2.79 11.64
C VAL A 153 -5.85 1.33 11.94
N ALA A 154 -7.03 1.03 12.51
CA ALA A 154 -7.37 -0.32 12.96
C ALA A 154 -7.61 -1.28 11.78
N LEU A 155 -8.08 -0.81 10.63
CA LEU A 155 -8.31 -1.69 9.49
C LEU A 155 -7.00 -2.27 8.92
N PRO A 156 -5.95 -1.48 8.63
CA PRO A 156 -4.65 -2.04 8.25
C PRO A 156 -4.06 -2.99 9.31
N MET A 157 -4.24 -2.70 10.61
CA MET A 157 -3.79 -3.58 11.71
C MET A 157 -4.56 -4.91 11.72
N LEU A 158 -5.87 -4.87 11.48
CA LEU A 158 -6.70 -6.06 11.38
C LEU A 158 -6.26 -6.92 10.20
N LEU A 159 -6.08 -6.33 9.02
CA LEU A 159 -5.62 -7.05 7.83
C LEU A 159 -4.22 -7.67 8.04
N GLU A 160 -3.30 -6.97 8.70
CA GLU A 160 -1.98 -7.51 9.07
C GLU A 160 -2.09 -8.70 10.04
N ALA A 161 -3.04 -8.66 10.97
CA ALA A 161 -3.25 -9.73 11.94
C ALA A 161 -3.94 -10.97 11.33
N GLU A 162 -4.88 -10.76 10.41
CA GLU A 162 -5.72 -11.81 9.82
C GLU A 162 -5.07 -12.50 8.61
N ILE A 163 -4.21 -11.80 7.85
CA ILE A 163 -3.71 -12.30 6.57
C ILE A 163 -2.23 -12.63 6.65
N PHE A 164 -1.88 -13.91 6.54
CA PHE A 164 -0.50 -14.34 6.59
C PHE A 164 0.34 -13.70 5.46
N GLY A 165 1.31 -12.89 5.87
CA GLY A 165 2.25 -12.25 4.97
C GLY A 165 1.87 -10.83 4.54
N TYR A 166 0.72 -10.33 4.98
CA TYR A 166 0.49 -8.89 5.04
C TYR A 166 1.33 -8.28 6.16
N GLY A 167 1.93 -7.13 5.86
CA GLY A 167 2.38 -6.19 6.88
C GLY A 167 1.55 -4.93 6.76
N PHE A 168 1.54 -4.10 7.79
CA PHE A 168 0.77 -2.85 7.82
C PHE A 168 0.90 -2.01 6.52
N PRO A 169 2.11 -1.77 5.95
CA PRO A 169 2.23 -1.03 4.69
C PRO A 169 1.55 -1.69 3.49
N LEU A 170 1.54 -3.02 3.42
CA LEU A 170 0.88 -3.74 2.33
C LEU A 170 -0.64 -3.68 2.48
N ALA A 171 -1.15 -3.73 3.71
CA ALA A 171 -2.57 -3.53 3.97
C ALA A 171 -3.04 -2.12 3.54
N CYS A 172 -2.26 -1.07 3.86
CA CYS A 172 -2.53 0.27 3.35
C CYS A 172 -2.45 0.35 1.81
N ASP A 173 -1.46 -0.31 1.21
CA ASP A 173 -1.29 -0.37 -0.25
C ASP A 173 -2.52 -0.98 -0.92
N PHE A 174 -2.97 -2.13 -0.42
CA PHE A 174 -4.20 -2.79 -0.88
C PHE A 174 -5.39 -1.83 -0.86
N LEU A 175 -5.67 -1.21 0.29
CA LEU A 175 -6.83 -0.33 0.45
C LEU A 175 -6.82 0.85 -0.52
N LYS A 176 -5.66 1.48 -0.74
CA LYS A 176 -5.57 2.59 -1.69
C LYS A 176 -5.68 2.13 -3.15
N GLU A 177 -5.14 0.96 -3.51
CA GLU A 177 -5.20 0.47 -4.89
C GLU A 177 -6.62 0.07 -5.29
N ILE A 178 -7.48 -0.33 -4.34
CA ILE A 178 -8.93 -0.52 -4.58
C ILE A 178 -9.78 0.75 -4.42
N GLY A 179 -9.15 1.93 -4.29
CA GLY A 179 -9.84 3.22 -4.35
C GLY A 179 -10.24 3.86 -3.01
N TYR A 180 -9.80 3.32 -1.87
CA TYR A 180 -10.02 3.99 -0.57
C TYR A 180 -8.96 5.05 -0.31
N VAL A 181 -9.27 6.27 -0.73
CA VAL A 181 -8.36 7.43 -0.72
C VAL A 181 -7.98 7.94 0.67
N GLU A 182 -8.70 7.50 1.70
CA GLU A 182 -8.45 7.79 3.11
C GLU A 182 -7.20 7.07 3.63
N TYR A 183 -6.69 6.09 2.89
CA TYR A 183 -5.50 5.32 3.25
C TYR A 183 -4.28 5.78 2.44
N GLY A 184 -3.21 6.14 3.14
CA GLY A 184 -1.87 6.34 2.57
C GLY A 184 -0.89 5.33 3.15
N LYS A 185 0.12 4.92 2.38
CA LYS A 185 1.07 3.88 2.78
C LYS A 185 2.25 4.47 3.56
N PRO A 186 2.57 3.99 4.78
CA PRO A 186 3.80 4.37 5.49
C PRO A 186 5.02 3.64 4.91
N ASP A 187 5.38 3.94 3.66
CA ASP A 187 6.53 3.34 2.97
C ASP A 187 7.89 3.77 3.59
N VAL A 188 8.97 3.04 3.27
CA VAL A 188 10.33 3.33 3.74
C VAL A 188 10.79 4.75 3.42
N HIS A 189 10.40 5.30 2.27
CA HIS A 189 10.72 6.68 1.90
C HIS A 189 10.04 7.68 2.84
N LEU A 190 8.76 7.46 3.14
CA LEU A 190 8.01 8.33 4.04
C LEU A 190 8.55 8.24 5.47
N LYS A 191 8.84 7.03 5.95
CA LYS A 191 9.47 6.81 7.27
C LYS A 191 10.75 7.62 7.42
N ASP A 192 11.61 7.60 6.40
CA ASP A 192 12.86 8.35 6.42
C ASP A 192 12.63 9.87 6.39
N ILE A 193 11.82 10.36 5.46
CA ILE A 193 11.55 11.80 5.31
C ILE A 193 10.89 12.36 6.57
N PHE A 194 9.87 11.68 7.09
CA PHE A 194 9.08 12.18 8.22
C PHE A 194 9.91 12.19 9.50
N TYR A 195 10.73 11.17 9.73
CA TYR A 195 11.63 11.12 10.87
C TYR A 195 12.72 12.21 10.77
N GLU A 196 13.39 12.33 9.63
CA GLU A 196 14.48 13.29 9.44
C GLU A 196 14.01 14.75 9.55
N LEU A 197 12.77 15.03 9.14
CA LEU A 197 12.16 16.36 9.28
C LEU A 197 11.49 16.57 10.64
N GLY A 198 11.53 15.59 11.54
CA GLY A 198 10.92 15.63 12.87
C GLY A 198 9.41 15.84 12.81
N LEU A 199 8.73 15.16 11.86
CA LEU A 199 7.27 15.03 11.81
C LEU A 199 6.79 13.84 12.64
N VAL A 200 7.67 12.86 12.84
CA VAL A 200 7.50 11.74 13.77
C VAL A 200 8.79 11.60 14.58
N ASP A 201 8.66 11.04 15.78
CA ASP A 201 9.76 10.72 16.69
C ASP A 201 10.33 9.31 16.47
N GLU A 202 9.68 8.47 15.66
CA GLU A 202 10.12 7.10 15.37
C GLU A 202 9.68 6.64 13.97
N LYS A 203 10.52 5.82 13.32
CA LYS A 203 10.28 5.23 11.99
C LYS A 203 9.35 4.01 12.02
N ASN A 204 8.22 4.10 12.73
CA ASN A 204 7.25 3.00 12.79
C ASN A 204 6.00 3.28 11.93
N ASP A 205 5.33 2.20 11.49
CA ASP A 205 4.20 2.27 10.57
C ASP A 205 3.03 3.08 11.14
N TYR A 206 2.67 2.85 12.40
CA TYR A 206 1.56 3.50 13.08
C TYR A 206 1.72 5.03 13.09
N LYS A 207 2.86 5.53 13.54
CA LYS A 207 3.12 6.96 13.68
C LYS A 207 3.21 7.65 12.34
N VAL A 208 3.86 7.03 11.35
CA VAL A 208 3.97 7.59 10.00
C VAL A 208 2.59 7.61 9.33
N PHE A 209 1.80 6.55 9.45
CA PHE A 209 0.43 6.52 8.95
C PHE A 209 -0.43 7.63 9.58
N LYS A 210 -0.37 7.78 10.91
CA LYS A 210 -1.09 8.86 11.61
C LYS A 210 -0.62 10.26 11.17
N ALA A 211 0.67 10.44 10.89
CA ALA A 211 1.19 11.69 10.35
C ALA A 211 0.67 11.96 8.94
N ILE A 212 0.60 10.95 8.05
CA ILE A 212 0.01 11.08 6.71
C ILE A 212 -1.45 11.58 6.83
N VAL A 213 -2.27 10.93 7.66
CA VAL A 213 -3.67 11.30 7.88
C VAL A 213 -3.79 12.71 8.44
N LYS A 214 -2.96 13.06 9.44
CA LYS A 214 -2.96 14.39 10.06
C LYS A 214 -2.55 15.49 9.07
N ILE A 215 -1.54 15.26 8.23
CA ILE A 215 -1.13 16.19 7.17
C ILE A 215 -2.31 16.40 6.22
N GLY A 216 -2.95 15.33 5.74
CA GLY A 216 -4.10 15.42 4.85
C GLY A 216 -5.21 16.30 5.42
N LYS A 217 -5.54 16.14 6.71
CA LYS A 217 -6.51 17.00 7.40
C LYS A 217 -6.06 18.46 7.47
N VAL A 218 -4.79 18.72 7.79
CA VAL A 218 -4.24 20.08 7.92
C VAL A 218 -4.23 20.82 6.58
N VAL A 219 -3.96 20.13 5.47
CA VAL A 219 -3.87 20.73 4.14
C VAL A 219 -5.14 20.56 3.30
N ASN A 220 -6.19 19.95 3.88
CA ASN A 220 -7.44 19.60 3.21
C ASN A 220 -7.23 18.76 1.93
N GLU A 221 -6.43 17.71 2.06
CA GLU A 221 -6.06 16.80 0.97
C GLU A 221 -6.19 15.32 1.40
N LYS A 222 -6.38 14.42 0.43
CA LYS A 222 -6.55 12.98 0.69
C LYS A 222 -5.24 12.32 1.15
N PRO A 223 -5.25 11.44 2.17
CA PRO A 223 -4.06 10.71 2.63
C PRO A 223 -3.29 9.98 1.53
N VAL A 224 -3.97 9.39 0.54
CA VAL A 224 -3.32 8.76 -0.62
C VAL A 224 -2.46 9.74 -1.44
N ILE A 225 -2.86 11.01 -1.52
CA ILE A 225 -2.12 12.06 -2.23
C ILE A 225 -0.90 12.49 -1.40
N ILE A 226 -1.05 12.59 -0.08
CA ILE A 226 0.07 12.84 0.82
C ILE A 226 1.14 11.76 0.65
N ASP A 227 0.73 10.48 0.72
CA ASP A 227 1.61 9.34 0.41
C ASP A 227 2.30 9.50 -0.94
N LYS A 228 1.53 9.73 -2.00
CA LYS A 228 2.06 9.82 -3.37
C LYS A 228 3.11 10.92 -3.54
N VAL A 229 2.88 12.11 -2.99
CA VAL A 229 3.85 13.23 -3.08
C VAL A 229 5.19 12.85 -2.46
N PHE A 230 5.19 12.34 -1.22
CA PHE A 230 6.44 11.96 -0.56
C PHE A 230 7.09 10.72 -1.17
N TRP A 231 6.28 9.78 -1.66
CA TRP A 231 6.77 8.62 -2.40
C TRP A 231 7.45 9.03 -3.71
N LEU A 232 6.93 10.03 -4.44
CA LEU A 232 7.57 10.56 -5.65
C LEU A 232 8.91 11.23 -5.34
N ILE A 233 9.04 11.95 -4.21
CA ILE A 233 10.34 12.47 -3.74
C ILE A 233 11.30 11.32 -3.43
N GLY A 234 10.82 10.32 -2.71
CA GLY A 234 11.62 9.19 -2.26
C GLY A 234 12.12 8.30 -3.40
N SER A 235 11.24 7.94 -4.31
CA SER A 235 11.52 7.01 -5.41
C SER A 235 12.10 7.73 -6.64
N GLY A 236 11.71 8.99 -6.88
CA GLY A 236 11.99 9.71 -8.12
C GLY A 236 11.32 9.08 -9.35
N ASN A 237 10.31 8.22 -9.18
CA ASN A 237 9.70 7.44 -10.26
C ASN A 237 8.29 7.95 -10.63
N PHE A 238 8.20 8.68 -11.74
CA PHE A 238 6.95 9.18 -12.32
C PHE A 238 6.43 8.18 -13.35
N HIS A 239 6.05 7.00 -12.85
CA HIS A 239 5.62 5.83 -13.61
C HIS A 239 4.56 6.13 -14.70
N VAL A 240 3.57 7.00 -14.45
CA VAL A 240 2.52 7.32 -15.44
C VAL A 240 3.09 8.01 -16.69
N ASN A 241 4.23 8.68 -16.55
CA ASN A 241 4.92 9.37 -17.64
C ASN A 241 6.19 8.63 -18.09
N ASN A 242 6.52 7.48 -17.48
CA ASN A 242 7.79 6.78 -17.68
C ASN A 242 9.03 7.68 -17.47
N ILE A 243 8.96 8.61 -16.50
CA ILE A 243 10.05 9.54 -16.16
C ILE A 243 10.72 9.09 -14.86
N LYS A 244 12.06 9.13 -14.82
CA LYS A 244 12.85 8.86 -13.62
C LYS A 244 13.85 9.99 -13.38
N ILE A 245 13.80 10.58 -12.18
CA ILE A 245 14.74 11.62 -11.74
C ILE A 245 15.70 11.14 -10.65
N GLY A 246 15.60 9.87 -10.25
CA GLY A 246 16.33 9.29 -9.13
C GLY A 246 15.81 9.80 -7.78
N SER A 247 16.15 9.09 -6.71
CA SER A 247 15.72 9.47 -5.36
C SER A 247 16.14 10.90 -5.02
N GLN A 248 15.18 11.77 -4.72
CA GLN A 248 15.42 13.16 -4.30
C GLN A 248 15.41 13.31 -2.78
N LYS A 249 15.27 12.21 -2.04
CA LYS A 249 15.07 12.17 -0.59
C LYS A 249 16.08 13.02 0.18
N THR A 250 17.37 12.80 -0.04
CA THR A 250 18.45 13.49 0.69
C THR A 250 18.46 14.99 0.38
N GLU A 251 18.32 15.36 -0.90
CA GLU A 251 18.32 16.76 -1.33
C GLU A 251 17.10 17.51 -0.77
N PHE A 252 15.92 16.89 -0.83
CA PHE A 252 14.69 17.46 -0.28
C PHE A 252 14.76 17.68 1.24
N ILE A 253 15.27 16.69 1.99
CA ILE A 253 15.42 16.81 3.45
C ILE A 253 16.33 17.99 3.79
N ALA A 254 17.46 18.14 3.10
CA ALA A 254 18.40 19.25 3.32
C ALA A 254 17.75 20.61 2.99
N HIS A 255 17.02 20.70 1.87
CA HIS A 255 16.28 21.90 1.45
C HIS A 255 15.27 22.35 2.51
N VAL A 256 14.45 21.43 3.02
CA VAL A 256 13.44 21.76 4.03
C VAL A 256 14.06 22.12 5.37
N LYS A 257 15.10 21.40 5.83
CA LYS A 257 15.81 21.73 7.08
C LYS A 257 16.36 23.16 7.04
N ASN A 258 17.00 23.55 5.94
CA ASN A 258 17.53 24.91 5.76
C ASN A 258 16.42 25.98 5.88
N LYS A 259 15.29 25.78 5.21
CA LYS A 259 14.16 26.74 5.30
C LYS A 259 13.52 26.80 6.68
N LEU A 260 13.46 25.68 7.41
CA LEU A 260 12.94 25.63 8.77
C LEU A 260 13.86 26.39 9.75
N GLU A 261 15.17 26.30 9.58
CA GLU A 261 16.15 27.05 10.36
C GLU A 261 16.03 28.56 10.12
N ILE A 262 15.91 28.99 8.86
CA ILE A 262 15.72 30.41 8.52
C ILE A 262 14.42 30.97 9.12
N SER A 263 13.35 30.17 9.17
CA SER A 263 12.05 30.59 9.70
C SER A 263 11.97 30.59 11.23
N ALA A 264 13.00 30.09 11.92
CA ALA A 264 13.10 30.06 13.38
C ALA A 264 13.95 31.22 13.96
N VAL A 265 14.60 31.99 13.09
CA VAL A 265 15.35 33.23 13.40
C VAL A 265 14.45 34.43 13.19
#